data_AF-U5H408-F1
#
_entry.id   AF-U5H408-F1
#
_cell.length_a   1.000
_cell.length_b   1.000
_cell.length_c   1.000
_cell.angle_alpha   90.00
_cell.angle_beta   90.00
_cell.angle_gamma   90.00
#
_symmetry.space_group_name_H-M   'P 1'
#
loop_
_entity.id
_entity.type
_entity.pdbx_description
1 polymer ?
#
loop_
_entity_poly.entity_id
_entity_poly.type
_entity_poly.pdbx_seq_one_letter_code
_entity_poly.pdbx_strand_id
1 'polypeptide(L)'
;MATLPRMYRATLRQFVANSIHPRVERSASIPQHLRLIFDEAKSLSRGSKEAKAFERQVEDMVIFLQAHRSHKALVERYNPSSGMTEDEKARKSARMVGLEYPEAFEAGVEPTMERQKAKQIEKREQQAKGE
;
A
#
# COMPACT_ATOMS: atom_id res chain seq x y z
N MET A 1 34.63 -0.53 -10.84
CA MET A 1 34.10 0.67 -10.15
C MET A 1 32.93 1.21 -10.95
N ALA A 2 31.75 1.31 -10.35
CA ALA A 2 30.60 1.92 -11.03
C ALA A 2 30.85 3.42 -11.19
N THR A 3 30.61 3.97 -12.38
CA THR A 3 30.78 5.42 -12.62
C THR A 3 29.60 6.20 -12.03
N LEU A 4 29.80 7.42 -11.54
CA LEU A 4 28.74 8.29 -11.01
C LEU A 4 27.47 8.36 -11.91
N PRO A 5 27.56 8.53 -13.25
CA PRO A 5 26.37 8.55 -14.10
C PRO A 5 25.59 7.23 -14.12
N ARG A 6 26.28 6.09 -14.00
CA ARG A 6 25.66 4.76 -13.93
C ARG A 6 24.91 4.60 -12.61
N MET A 7 25.51 5.05 -11.51
CA MET A 7 24.90 5.01 -10.19
C MET A 7 23.65 5.88 -10.13
N TYR A 8 23.72 7.11 -10.65
CA TYR A 8 22.56 8.01 -10.78
C TYR A 8 21.40 7.39 -11.58
N ARG A 9 21.71 6.76 -12.72
CA ARG A 9 20.68 6.09 -13.52
C ARG A 9 20.08 4.89 -12.79
N ALA A 10 20.89 4.14 -12.05
CA ALA A 10 20.42 3.01 -11.26
C ALA A 10 19.47 3.47 -10.14
N THR A 11 19.84 4.51 -9.38
CA THR A 11 18.98 5.07 -8.32
C THR A 11 17.67 5.61 -8.86
N LEU A 12 17.72 6.40 -9.93
CA LEU A 12 16.50 6.92 -10.59
C LEU A 12 15.59 5.79 -11.07
N ARG A 13 16.13 4.76 -11.71
CA ARG A 13 15.34 3.61 -12.18
C ARG A 13 14.67 2.88 -11.02
N GLN A 14 15.37 2.69 -9.90
CA GLN A 14 14.77 2.05 -8.72
C GLN A 14 13.69 2.91 -8.06
N PHE A 15 13.89 4.22 -7.95
CA PHE A 15 12.86 5.14 -7.45
C PHE A 15 11.60 5.13 -8.32
N VAL A 16 11.79 5.20 -9.64
CA VAL A 16 10.68 5.16 -10.60
C VAL A 16 9.94 3.82 -10.52
N ALA A 17 10.66 2.70 -10.38
CA ALA A 17 10.05 1.38 -10.25
C ALA A 17 9.28 1.20 -8.93
N ASN A 18 9.70 1.88 -7.85
CA ASN A 18 9.06 1.81 -6.53
C ASN A 18 7.92 2.84 -6.35
N SER A 19 7.70 3.74 -7.31
CA SER A 19 6.66 4.76 -7.20
C SER A 19 5.26 4.14 -7.25
N ILE A 20 4.39 4.56 -6.32
CA ILE A 20 2.96 4.22 -6.33
C ILE A 20 2.16 5.01 -7.38
N HIS A 21 2.69 6.15 -7.84
CA HIS A 21 2.00 7.04 -8.77
C HIS A 21 2.30 6.67 -10.23
N PRO A 22 1.31 6.80 -11.14
CA PRO A 22 1.52 6.66 -12.57
C PRO A 22 2.48 7.74 -13.07
N ARG A 23 3.14 7.49 -14.21
CA ARG A 23 4.22 8.36 -14.73
C ARG A 23 3.83 9.84 -14.85
N VAL A 24 2.57 10.13 -15.15
CA VAL A 24 2.05 11.49 -15.38
C VAL A 24 1.92 12.28 -14.08
N GLU A 25 1.63 11.61 -12.96
CA GLU A 25 1.36 12.26 -11.66
C GLU A 25 2.60 12.36 -10.76
N ARG A 26 3.76 11.87 -11.23
CA ARG A 26 4.98 11.87 -10.43
C ARG A 26 5.53 13.30 -10.30
N SER A 27 5.90 13.67 -9.09
CA SER A 27 6.56 14.95 -8.84
C SER A 27 7.94 15.01 -9.53
N ALA A 28 8.20 16.12 -10.22
CA ALA A 28 9.49 16.37 -10.84
C ALA A 28 10.60 16.73 -9.82
N SER A 29 10.20 17.12 -8.60
CA SER A 29 11.12 17.54 -7.54
C SER A 29 12.08 16.42 -7.11
N ILE A 30 11.62 15.17 -7.05
CA ILE A 30 12.47 14.05 -6.60
C ILE A 30 13.65 13.82 -7.55
N PRO A 31 13.46 13.66 -8.88
CA PRO A 31 14.58 13.58 -9.81
C PRO A 31 15.50 14.80 -9.77
N GLN A 32 14.96 16.00 -9.53
CA GLN A 32 15.74 17.23 -9.40
C GLN A 32 16.63 17.21 -8.15
N HIS A 33 16.10 16.85 -6.99
CA HIS A 33 16.88 16.71 -5.75
C HIS A 33 17.95 15.62 -5.87
N LEU A 34 17.61 14.47 -6.44
CA LEU A 34 18.60 13.41 -6.69
C LEU A 34 19.70 13.90 -7.63
N ARG A 35 19.37 14.70 -8.65
CA ARG A 35 20.39 15.28 -9.52
C ARG A 35 21.33 16.20 -8.74
N LEU A 36 20.80 17.08 -7.88
CA LEU A 36 21.60 17.98 -7.05
C LEU A 36 22.57 17.21 -6.14
N ILE A 37 22.10 16.15 -5.46
CA ILE A 37 22.94 15.30 -4.62
C ILE A 37 24.10 14.67 -5.42
N PHE A 38 23.80 14.17 -6.64
CA PHE A 38 24.82 13.58 -7.49
C PHE A 38 25.74 14.62 -8.15
N ASP A 39 25.28 15.86 -8.33
CA ASP A 39 26.12 16.97 -8.79
C ASP A 39 27.07 17.43 -7.67
N GLU A 40 26.62 17.50 -6.43
CA GLU A 40 27.48 17.72 -5.25
C GLU A 40 28.53 16.62 -5.12
N ALA A 41 28.14 15.36 -5.31
CA ALA A 41 29.05 14.22 -5.28
C ALA A 41 30.14 14.24 -6.37
N LYS A 42 29.98 15.02 -7.44
CA LYS A 42 31.04 15.21 -8.45
C LYS A 42 32.18 16.10 -7.94
N SER A 43 31.90 16.95 -6.95
CA SER A 43 32.92 17.83 -6.36
C SER A 43 33.87 17.08 -5.41
N LEU A 44 33.45 15.89 -4.93
CA LEU A 44 34.27 15.01 -4.10
C LEU A 44 35.50 14.52 -4.87
N SER A 45 36.65 14.52 -4.21
CA SER A 45 37.87 14.01 -4.82
C SER A 45 37.81 12.50 -4.99
N ARG A 46 38.20 12.00 -6.17
CA ARG A 46 38.14 10.56 -6.46
C ARG A 46 39.02 9.79 -5.48
N GLY A 47 38.44 8.77 -4.85
CA GLY A 47 39.13 7.92 -3.89
C GLY A 47 39.20 8.49 -2.47
N SER A 48 38.64 9.68 -2.22
CA SER A 48 38.46 10.19 -0.85
C SER A 48 37.57 9.25 -0.04
N LYS A 49 37.70 9.33 1.29
CA LYS A 49 36.86 8.57 2.21
C LYS A 49 35.37 8.89 2.00
N GLU A 50 35.06 10.16 1.74
CA GLU A 50 33.71 10.65 1.48
C GLU A 50 33.14 10.11 0.18
N ALA A 51 33.93 10.10 -0.90
CA ALA A 51 33.52 9.55 -2.19
C ALA A 51 33.18 8.04 -2.07
N LYS A 52 34.03 7.27 -1.37
CA LYS A 52 33.78 5.85 -1.11
C LYS A 52 32.55 5.61 -0.23
N ALA A 53 32.33 6.45 0.78
CA ALA A 53 31.15 6.37 1.63
C ALA A 53 29.88 6.66 0.83
N PHE A 54 29.89 7.69 -0.02
CA PHE A 54 28.79 8.01 -0.92
C PHE A 54 28.50 6.86 -1.90
N GLU A 55 29.53 6.28 -2.50
CA GLU A 55 29.37 5.14 -3.40
C GLU A 55 28.64 3.98 -2.71
N ARG A 56 29.08 3.62 -1.51
CA ARG A 56 28.46 2.55 -0.72
C ARG A 56 27.02 2.87 -0.34
N GLN A 57 26.74 4.08 0.12
CA GLN A 57 25.38 4.51 0.47
C GLN A 57 24.42 4.39 -0.72
N VAL A 58 24.88 4.76 -1.91
CA VAL A 58 24.09 4.63 -3.13
C VAL A 58 23.85 3.17 -3.50
N GLU A 59 24.84 2.30 -3.37
CA GLU A 59 24.69 0.86 -3.60
C GLU A 59 23.69 0.25 -2.60
N ASP A 60 23.84 0.54 -1.32
CA ASP A 60 22.95 0.08 -0.25
C ASP A 60 21.50 0.55 -0.51
N MET A 61 21.31 1.81 -0.92
CA MET A 61 20.00 2.35 -1.28
C MET A 61 19.38 1.62 -2.47
N VAL A 62 20.16 1.32 -3.52
CA VAL A 62 19.67 0.57 -4.69
C VAL A 62 19.22 -0.82 -4.28
N ILE A 63 20.01 -1.52 -3.46
CA ILE A 63 19.68 -2.85 -2.93
C ILE A 63 18.40 -2.79 -2.10
N PHE A 64 18.30 -1.81 -1.19
CA PHE A 64 17.13 -1.62 -0.35
C PHE A 64 15.85 -1.41 -1.18
N LEU A 65 15.89 -0.53 -2.18
CA LEU A 65 14.74 -0.28 -3.06
C LEU A 65 14.35 -1.49 -3.90
N GLN A 66 15.30 -2.34 -4.30
CA GLN A 66 15.01 -3.60 -4.97
C GLN A 66 14.33 -4.59 -4.01
N ALA A 67 14.90 -4.76 -2.82
CA ALA A 67 14.36 -5.64 -1.78
C ALA A 67 12.97 -5.21 -1.34
N HIS A 68 12.71 -3.90 -1.20
CA HIS A 68 11.40 -3.35 -0.86
C HIS A 68 10.32 -3.75 -1.88
N ARG A 69 10.62 -3.66 -3.17
CA ARG A 69 9.71 -4.11 -4.24
C ARG A 69 9.43 -5.62 -4.17
N SER A 70 10.46 -6.43 -3.98
CA SER A 70 10.33 -7.88 -3.85
C SER A 70 9.51 -8.24 -2.61
N HIS A 71 9.78 -7.59 -1.47
CA HIS A 71 9.03 -7.76 -0.24
C HIS A 71 7.56 -7.43 -0.44
N LYS A 72 7.23 -6.28 -1.06
CA LYS A 72 5.84 -5.91 -1.37
C LYS A 72 5.14 -7.00 -2.18
N ALA A 73 5.78 -7.50 -3.25
CA ALA A 73 5.22 -8.56 -4.08
C ALA A 73 5.01 -9.89 -3.32
N LEU A 74 5.91 -10.23 -2.40
CA LEU A 74 5.78 -11.42 -1.56
C LEU A 74 4.64 -11.28 -0.55
N VAL A 75 4.51 -10.11 0.08
CA VAL A 75 3.40 -9.83 1.01
C VAL A 75 2.06 -9.93 0.29
N GLU A 76 1.92 -9.33 -0.89
CA GLU A 76 0.68 -9.41 -1.68
C GLU A 76 0.31 -10.85 -2.07
N ARG A 77 1.31 -11.70 -2.34
CA ARG A 77 1.10 -13.10 -2.73
C ARG A 77 0.74 -14.01 -1.56
N TYR A 78 1.47 -13.90 -0.46
CA TYR A 78 1.38 -14.87 0.65
C TYR A 78 0.55 -14.35 1.83
N ASN A 79 0.34 -13.05 1.94
CA ASN A 79 -0.47 -12.42 2.97
C ASN A 79 -1.44 -11.38 2.38
N PRO A 80 -2.46 -11.83 1.60
CA PRO A 80 -3.41 -10.93 0.96
C PRO A 80 -4.33 -10.18 1.93
N SER A 81 -4.35 -10.55 3.22
CA SER A 81 -5.10 -9.86 4.27
C SER A 81 -4.28 -8.77 5.00
N SER A 82 -3.02 -8.54 4.62
CA SER A 82 -2.14 -7.59 5.31
C SER A 82 -2.64 -6.15 5.28
N GLY A 83 -3.36 -5.75 4.22
CA GLY A 83 -3.93 -4.41 4.05
C GLY A 83 -5.41 -4.30 4.45
N MET A 84 -6.03 -5.39 4.91
CA MET A 84 -7.44 -5.42 5.28
C MET A 84 -7.64 -4.94 6.71
N THR A 85 -8.72 -4.19 6.96
CA THR A 85 -9.18 -3.90 8.32
C THR A 85 -9.68 -5.18 9.00
N GLU A 86 -9.79 -5.17 10.33
CA GLU A 86 -10.31 -6.34 11.06
C GLU A 86 -11.74 -6.70 10.63
N ASP A 87 -12.59 -5.71 10.36
CA ASP A 87 -13.95 -5.93 9.86
C ASP A 87 -13.95 -6.59 8.46
N GLU A 88 -13.05 -6.16 7.57
CA GLU A 88 -12.90 -6.76 6.25
C GLU A 88 -12.39 -8.20 6.33
N LYS A 89 -11.44 -8.47 7.24
CA LYS A 89 -10.97 -9.83 7.49
C LYS A 89 -12.11 -10.71 8.01
N ALA A 90 -12.89 -10.23 8.97
CA ALA A 90 -14.01 -10.98 9.53
C ALA A 90 -15.10 -11.25 8.48
N ARG A 91 -15.39 -10.27 7.62
CA ARG A 91 -16.26 -10.43 6.44
C ARG A 91 -15.75 -11.47 5.46
N LYS A 92 -14.47 -11.41 5.12
CA LYS A 92 -13.84 -12.38 4.22
C LYS A 92 -13.93 -13.79 4.80
N SER A 93 -13.64 -13.96 6.09
CA SER A 93 -13.74 -15.24 6.79
C SER A 93 -15.18 -15.78 6.82
N ALA A 94 -16.18 -14.94 7.06
CA ALA A 94 -17.59 -15.34 7.00
C ALA A 94 -17.94 -15.89 5.60
N ARG A 95 -17.51 -15.19 4.54
CA ARG A 95 -17.74 -15.65 3.16
C ARG A 95 -17.03 -16.95 2.81
N MET A 96 -15.86 -17.22 3.40
CA MET A 96 -15.13 -18.49 3.19
C MET A 96 -15.94 -19.70 3.68
N VAL A 97 -16.81 -19.53 4.68
CA VAL A 97 -17.70 -20.57 5.19
C VAL A 97 -19.14 -20.47 4.64
N GLY A 98 -19.36 -19.62 3.62
CA GLY A 98 -20.68 -19.41 3.01
C GLY A 98 -21.66 -18.62 3.88
N LEU A 99 -21.17 -17.84 4.85
CA LEU A 99 -21.97 -16.97 5.70
C LEU A 99 -21.74 -15.48 5.35
N GLU A 100 -22.72 -14.63 5.65
CA GLU A 100 -22.54 -13.18 5.63
C GLU A 100 -22.15 -12.69 7.03
N TYR A 101 -21.28 -11.68 7.08
CA TYR A 101 -20.86 -11.09 8.35
C TYR A 101 -22.01 -10.26 8.94
N PRO A 102 -22.34 -10.44 10.23
CA PRO A 102 -23.42 -9.70 10.84
C PRO A 102 -23.11 -8.20 10.90
N GLU A 103 -24.18 -7.39 10.92
CA GLU A 103 -24.08 -5.96 11.17
C GLU A 103 -23.43 -5.73 12.55
N ALA A 104 -22.61 -4.68 12.66
CA ALA A 104 -21.99 -4.32 13.92
C ALA A 104 -23.08 -4.02 14.96
N PHE A 105 -22.87 -4.47 16.20
CA PHE A 105 -23.80 -4.20 17.29
C PHE A 105 -23.70 -2.72 17.70
N GLU A 106 -24.78 -1.96 17.51
CA GLU A 106 -24.91 -0.58 17.98
C GLU A 106 -25.80 -0.55 19.24
N ALA A 107 -25.29 0.01 20.34
CA ALA A 107 -26.06 0.10 21.58
C ALA A 107 -27.24 1.08 21.43
N GLY A 108 -28.46 0.64 21.76
CA GLY A 108 -29.69 1.42 21.60
C GLY A 108 -30.43 1.18 20.28
N VAL A 109 -29.87 0.36 19.40
CA VAL A 109 -30.54 -0.15 18.22
C VAL A 109 -31.18 -1.50 18.55
N GLU A 110 -32.47 -1.66 18.23
CA GLU A 110 -33.15 -2.95 18.41
C GLU A 110 -32.41 -4.07 17.64
N PRO A 111 -32.21 -5.25 18.27
CA PRO A 111 -31.55 -6.39 17.65
C PRO A 111 -32.17 -6.73 16.29
N THR A 112 -31.34 -7.15 15.33
CA THR A 112 -31.78 -7.42 13.94
C THR A 112 -32.93 -8.42 13.87
N MET A 113 -32.97 -9.40 14.79
CA MET A 113 -34.06 -10.38 14.87
C MET A 113 -35.40 -9.75 15.24
N GLU A 114 -35.41 -8.73 16.10
CA GLU A 114 -36.62 -8.00 16.49
C GLU A 114 -37.08 -7.06 15.37
N ARG A 115 -36.14 -6.39 14.71
CA ARG A 115 -36.42 -5.58 13.51
C ARG A 115 -37.01 -6.40 12.36
N GLN A 116 -36.49 -7.60 12.12
CA GLN A 116 -37.02 -8.50 11.09
C GLN A 116 -38.43 -8.97 11.43
N LYS A 117 -38.70 -9.30 12.69
CA LYS A 117 -40.06 -9.64 13.15
C LYS A 117 -41.01 -8.45 12.98
N ALA A 118 -40.61 -7.25 13.37
CA ALA A 118 -41.42 -6.04 13.20
C ALA A 118 -41.77 -5.79 11.72
N LYS A 119 -40.81 -5.88 10.81
CA LYS A 119 -41.05 -5.76 9.35
C LYS A 119 -42.01 -6.82 8.81
N GLN A 120 -41.93 -8.07 9.32
CA GLN A 120 -42.86 -9.12 8.91
C GLN A 120 -44.29 -8.85 9.38
N ILE A 121 -44.45 -8.26 10.57
CA ILE A 121 -45.76 -7.87 11.12
C ILE A 121 -46.36 -6.76 10.26
N GLU A 122 -45.62 -5.67 9.99
CA GLU A 122 -46.09 -4.57 9.14
C GLU A 122 -46.50 -5.06 7.74
N LYS A 123 -45.72 -5.96 7.14
CA LYS A 123 -46.02 -6.52 5.81
C LYS A 123 -47.32 -7.34 5.80
N ARG A 124 -47.61 -8.07 6.88
CA ARG A 124 -48.88 -8.81 7.04
C ARG A 124 -50.07 -7.88 7.19
N GLU A 125 -49.92 -6.80 7.96
CA GLU A 125 -50.98 -5.81 8.15
C GLU A 125 -51.31 -5.04 6.86
N GLN A 126 -50.30 -4.77 6.03
CA GLN A 126 -50.49 -4.13 4.72
C GLN A 126 -51.20 -5.07 3.73
N GLN A 127 -50.92 -6.38 3.76
CA GLN A 127 -51.62 -7.36 2.94
C GLN A 127 -53.09 -7.51 3.37
N ALA A 128 -53.37 -7.51 4.68
CA ALA A 128 -54.74 -7.58 5.21
C ALA A 128 -55.59 -6.31 4.97
N LYS A 129 -54.96 -5.18 4.61
CA LYS A 129 -55.65 -3.92 4.26
C LYS A 129 -55.78 -3.73 2.74
N GLY A 130 -55.18 -4.60 1.93
CA GLY A 130 -55.18 -4.54 0.47
C GLY A 130 -56.10 -5.57 -0.21
N GLU A 131 -56.78 -6.41 0.56
CA GLU A 131 -57.93 -7.26 0.16
C GLU A 131 -59.24 -6.61 0.65
#